data_AF-A0AAV5JQW5-F1
#
_entry.id   AF-A0AAV5JQW5-F1
#
_cell.length_a   1.000
_cell.length_b   1.000
_cell.length_c   1.000
_cell.angle_alpha   90.00
_cell.angle_beta   90.00
_cell.angle_gamma   90.00
#
_symmetry.space_group_name_H-M   'P 1'
#
loop_
_entity.id
_entity.type
_entity.pdbx_description
1 polymer ?
#
loop_
_entity_poly.entity_id
_entity_poly.type
_entity_poly.pdbx_seq_one_letter_code
_entity_poly.pdbx_strand_id
1 'polypeptide(L)'
;MKKLLPLELQQALQNLEEIRVWNCKQMEEIMVSLYSDASSNKFTFPKLRILLLAYLPQLKSICGAKRVVVCDSIEVIVVFECQELKRILVQLPLLDNSQASPPPRLREIRIDEESKKWWESMEWDHPNSKNLLNLS
;
A
#
# COMPACT_ATOMS: atom_id res chain seq x y z
N MET A 1 -4.76 -9.90 16.16
CA MET A 1 -4.07 -8.59 16.06
C MET A 1 -4.72 -7.81 14.93
N LYS A 2 -5.15 -6.56 15.19
CA LYS A 2 -5.92 -5.76 14.22
C LYS A 2 -5.08 -4.75 13.44
N LYS A 3 -3.92 -4.38 13.99
CA LYS A 3 -3.04 -3.31 13.52
C LYS A 3 -1.59 -3.72 13.71
N LEU A 4 -0.70 -3.40 12.76
CA LEU A 4 0.71 -3.82 12.80
C LEU A 4 1.66 -2.72 13.26
N LEU A 5 1.66 -1.57 12.58
CA LEU A 5 2.69 -0.54 12.72
C LEU A 5 2.09 0.82 13.08
N PRO A 6 2.48 1.43 14.21
CA PRO A 6 2.27 2.85 14.43
C PRO A 6 3.08 3.68 13.43
N LEU A 7 2.43 4.62 12.76
CA LEU A 7 3.05 5.53 11.80
C LEU A 7 4.05 6.49 12.48
N GLU A 8 3.92 6.70 13.78
CA GLU A 8 4.83 7.49 14.60
C GLU A 8 6.24 6.87 14.65
N LEU A 9 6.36 5.56 14.38
CA LEU A 9 7.65 4.88 14.27
C LEU A 9 8.30 5.07 12.91
N GLN A 10 7.67 5.76 11.96
CA GLN A 10 8.20 5.95 10.60
C GLN A 10 9.61 6.55 10.60
N GLN A 11 9.95 7.47 11.50
CA GLN A 11 11.31 8.01 11.62
C GLN A 11 12.34 6.96 12.08
N ALA A 12 11.94 6.02 12.95
CA ALA A 12 12.79 4.91 13.36
C ALA A 12 12.88 3.80 12.28
N LEU A 13 11.90 3.74 11.37
CA LEU A 13 11.75 2.72 10.34
C LEU A 13 12.19 3.21 8.94
N GLN A 14 13.03 4.24 8.84
CA GLN A 14 13.54 4.74 7.55
C GLN A 14 14.33 3.70 6.75
N ASN A 15 14.86 2.68 7.43
CA ASN A 15 15.57 1.56 6.82
C ASN A 15 14.72 0.32 6.60
N LEU A 16 13.40 0.41 6.78
CA LEU A 16 12.50 -0.72 6.56
C LEU A 16 12.45 -1.06 5.06
N GLU A 17 12.92 -2.27 4.72
CA GLU A 17 12.96 -2.74 3.33
C GLU A 17 11.80 -3.67 2.97
N GLU A 18 11.24 -4.39 3.93
CA GLU A 18 10.20 -5.38 3.67
C GLU A 18 9.09 -5.32 4.71
N ILE A 19 7.84 -5.37 4.24
CA ILE A 19 6.66 -5.62 5.05
C ILE A 19 6.00 -6.89 4.52
N ARG A 20 5.91 -7.91 5.38
CA ARG A 20 5.27 -9.18 5.08
C ARG A 20 4.24 -9.50 6.15
N VAL A 21 2.98 -9.62 5.75
CA VAL A 21 1.86 -9.92 6.65
C VAL A 21 1.08 -11.07 6.05
N TRP A 22 1.02 -12.18 6.78
CA TRP A 22 0.44 -13.43 6.29
C TRP A 22 -0.49 -14.04 7.33
N ASN A 23 -1.65 -14.55 6.90
CA ASN A 23 -2.60 -15.33 7.71
C ASN A 23 -3.07 -14.63 9.01
N CYS A 24 -3.18 -13.31 8.97
CA CYS A 24 -3.69 -12.50 10.07
C CYS A 24 -5.16 -12.15 9.83
N LYS A 25 -6.06 -13.10 10.11
CA LYS A 25 -7.49 -13.01 9.75
C LYS A 25 -8.27 -11.85 10.37
N GLN A 26 -7.79 -11.30 11.48
CA GLN A 26 -8.40 -10.16 12.19
C GLN A 26 -7.71 -8.83 11.86
N MET A 27 -6.71 -8.81 10.97
CA MET A 27 -5.99 -7.59 10.62
C MET A 27 -6.93 -6.67 9.84
N GLU A 28 -7.08 -5.43 10.29
CA GLU A 28 -7.94 -4.43 9.62
C GLU A 28 -7.10 -3.35 8.93
N GLU A 29 -5.98 -2.96 9.53
CA GLU A 29 -5.05 -1.96 9.00
C GLU A 29 -3.59 -2.43 9.18
N ILE A 30 -2.71 -2.22 8.20
CA ILE A 30 -1.28 -2.49 8.41
C ILE A 30 -0.65 -1.38 9.24
N MET A 31 -0.92 -0.13 8.88
CA MET A 31 -0.37 1.05 9.49
C MET A 31 -1.47 1.89 10.15
N VAL A 32 -1.20 2.37 11.37
CA VAL A 32 -2.13 3.17 12.16
C VAL A 32 -1.46 4.45 12.65
N SER A 33 -2.17 5.57 12.58
CA SER A 33 -1.78 6.78 13.32
C SER A 33 -2.34 6.70 14.74
N LEU A 34 -1.49 6.85 15.74
CA LEU A 34 -1.90 6.90 17.15
C LEU A 34 -2.56 8.24 17.51
N TYR A 35 -2.33 9.28 16.70
CA TYR A 35 -2.92 10.60 16.88
C TYR A 35 -3.93 10.95 15.78
N SER A 36 -5.12 11.42 16.16
CA SER A 36 -6.17 11.88 15.22
C SER A 36 -5.71 13.09 14.40
N ASP A 37 -4.89 13.95 15.01
CA ASP A 37 -4.57 15.31 14.53
C ASP A 37 -3.13 15.43 14.00
N ALA A 38 -2.45 14.32 13.73
CA ALA A 38 -1.10 14.41 13.14
C ALA A 38 -1.18 15.20 11.83
N SER A 39 -0.60 16.40 11.86
CA SER A 39 -0.61 17.41 10.79
C SER A 39 0.04 16.93 9.50
N SER A 40 0.79 15.84 9.57
CA SER A 40 1.30 15.14 8.39
C SER A 40 0.29 14.12 7.88
N ASN A 41 -0.27 14.41 6.71
CA ASN A 41 -1.06 13.47 5.92
C ASN A 41 -0.18 12.55 5.05
N LYS A 42 1.15 12.63 5.20
CA LYS A 42 2.12 11.92 4.36
C LYS A 42 3.18 11.24 5.21
N PHE A 43 3.36 9.94 4.98
CA PHE A 43 4.39 9.12 5.61
C PHE A 43 5.25 8.49 4.53
N THR A 44 6.57 8.43 4.75
CA THR A 44 7.50 7.92 3.74
C THR A 44 8.28 6.74 4.26
N PHE A 45 8.31 5.66 3.49
CA PHE A 45 9.23 4.53 3.70
C PHE A 45 10.17 4.46 2.49
N PRO A 46 11.26 5.25 2.49
CA PRO A 46 12.05 5.48 1.28
C PRO A 46 12.80 4.24 0.81
N LYS A 47 13.03 3.27 1.70
CA LYS A 47 13.74 2.01 1.41
C LYS A 47 12.83 0.80 1.29
N LEU A 48 11.51 0.95 1.40
CA LEU A 48 10.60 -0.20 1.31
C LEU A 48 10.58 -0.74 -0.12
N ARG A 49 11.03 -1.97 -0.29
CA ARG A 49 11.17 -2.68 -1.56
C ARG A 49 10.08 -3.73 -1.76
N ILE A 50 9.67 -4.41 -0.69
CA ILE A 50 8.70 -5.52 -0.77
C ILE A 50 7.53 -5.26 0.16
N LEU A 51 6.32 -5.36 -0.40
CA LEU A 51 5.07 -5.41 0.34
C LEU A 51 4.34 -6.71 0.00
N LEU A 52 4.19 -7.60 0.98
CA LEU A 52 3.47 -8.87 0.83
C LEU A 52 2.33 -8.93 1.85
N LEU A 53 1.10 -9.04 1.34
CA LEU A 53 -0.13 -9.13 2.10
C LEU A 53 -0.89 -10.36 1.65
N ALA A 54 -1.11 -11.32 2.54
CA ALA A 54 -1.70 -12.59 2.14
C ALA A 54 -2.60 -13.21 3.22
N TYR A 55 -3.74 -13.77 2.83
CA TYR A 55 -4.71 -14.41 3.73
C TYR A 55 -5.17 -13.46 4.84
N LEU A 56 -5.60 -12.26 4.43
CA LEU A 56 -6.03 -11.17 5.31
C LEU A 56 -7.47 -10.76 4.97
N PRO A 57 -8.47 -11.62 5.25
CA PRO A 57 -9.86 -11.39 4.83
C PRO A 57 -10.47 -10.09 5.37
N GLN A 58 -10.08 -9.63 6.57
CA GLN A 58 -10.62 -8.41 7.19
C GLN A 58 -9.77 -7.15 6.92
N LEU A 59 -8.70 -7.25 6.12
CA LEU A 59 -7.82 -6.11 5.87
C LEU A 59 -8.57 -5.10 5.01
N LYS A 60 -8.79 -3.89 5.52
CA LYS A 60 -9.57 -2.85 4.83
C LYS A 60 -8.68 -1.82 4.13
N SER A 61 -7.52 -1.52 4.73
CA SER A 61 -6.57 -0.53 4.23
C SER A 61 -5.16 -0.87 4.68
N ILE A 62 -4.16 -0.43 3.94
CA ILE A 62 -2.77 -0.44 4.41
C ILE A 62 -2.54 0.68 5.43
N CYS A 63 -3.21 1.83 5.30
CA CYS A 63 -3.02 2.99 6.16
C CYS A 63 -4.38 3.53 6.65
N GLY A 64 -4.48 3.78 7.96
CA GLY A 64 -5.66 4.39 8.56
C GLY A 64 -5.81 5.89 8.23
N ALA A 65 -7.05 6.34 8.04
CA ALA A 65 -7.45 7.68 7.57
C ALA A 65 -7.01 7.99 6.11
N LYS A 66 -7.49 9.09 5.51
CA LYS A 66 -7.15 9.53 4.14
C LYS A 66 -5.68 10.01 4.01
N ARG A 67 -4.75 9.28 4.61
CA ARG A 67 -3.32 9.60 4.63
C ARG A 67 -2.61 8.79 3.56
N VAL A 68 -1.55 9.39 3.05
CA VAL A 68 -0.76 8.88 1.96
C VAL A 68 0.50 8.23 2.52
N VAL A 69 0.81 7.02 2.04
CA VAL A 69 2.11 6.38 2.27
C VAL A 69 2.91 6.45 0.97
N VAL A 70 4.11 7.00 1.04
CA VAL A 70 5.03 7.10 -0.10
C VAL A 70 6.14 6.07 0.04
N CYS A 71 6.29 5.26 -0.99
CA CYS A 71 7.27 4.17 -1.04
C CYS A 71 8.11 4.31 -2.32
N ASP A 72 9.19 5.07 -2.25
CA ASP A 72 9.99 5.43 -3.45
C ASP A 72 10.81 4.26 -4.01
N SER A 73 11.12 3.27 -3.18
CA SER A 73 11.93 2.11 -3.57
C SER A 73 11.13 0.84 -3.79
N ILE A 74 9.80 0.91 -3.87
CA ILE A 74 8.98 -0.30 -3.98
C ILE A 74 9.25 -1.01 -5.31
N GLU A 75 9.57 -2.29 -5.21
CA GLU A 75 9.89 -3.16 -6.34
C GLU A 75 8.80 -4.21 -6.54
N VAL A 76 8.25 -4.74 -5.45
CA VAL A 76 7.31 -5.87 -5.47
C VAL A 76 6.13 -5.61 -4.55
N ILE A 77 4.91 -5.75 -5.09
CA ILE A 77 3.66 -5.73 -4.32
C ILE A 77 2.93 -7.06 -4.57
N VAL A 78 2.65 -7.81 -3.51
CA VAL A 78 1.87 -9.04 -3.58
C VAL A 78 0.67 -8.92 -2.65
N VAL A 79 -0.53 -9.12 -3.20
CA VAL A 79 -1.80 -9.14 -2.48
C VAL A 79 -2.52 -10.43 -2.85
N PHE A 80 -2.77 -11.27 -1.85
CA PHE A 80 -3.39 -12.59 -2.05
C PHE A 80 -4.47 -12.84 -0.99
N GLU A 81 -5.69 -13.22 -1.39
CA GLU A 81 -6.80 -13.50 -0.48
C GLU A 81 -7.04 -12.36 0.54
N CYS A 82 -7.20 -11.13 0.04
CA CYS A 82 -7.47 -9.92 0.83
C CYS A 82 -8.82 -9.30 0.40
N GLN A 83 -9.92 -9.91 0.86
CA GLN A 83 -11.27 -9.67 0.32
C GLN A 83 -11.86 -8.29 0.66
N GLU A 84 -11.57 -7.76 1.85
CA GLU A 84 -12.09 -6.46 2.30
C GLU A 84 -11.19 -5.28 1.95
N LEU A 85 -10.05 -5.51 1.29
CA LEU A 85 -9.07 -4.46 1.05
C LEU A 85 -9.66 -3.50 0.03
N LYS A 86 -9.82 -2.23 0.39
CA LYS A 86 -10.46 -1.23 -0.48
C LYS A 86 -9.49 -0.20 -0.99
N ARG A 87 -8.35 -0.03 -0.32
CA ARG A 87 -7.39 1.05 -0.58
C ARG A 87 -5.95 0.61 -0.32
N ILE A 88 -5.14 0.76 -1.35
CA ILE A 88 -3.68 0.77 -1.29
C ILE A 88 -3.28 2.19 -1.66
N LEU A 89 -3.43 3.15 -0.74
CA LEU A 89 -3.02 4.55 -0.97
C LEU A 89 -1.49 4.68 -0.90
N VAL A 90 -0.81 3.97 -1.79
CA VAL A 90 0.62 4.08 -2.03
C VAL A 90 0.81 5.10 -3.13
N GLN A 91 1.20 6.33 -2.77
CA GLN A 91 1.68 7.27 -3.77
C GLN A 91 3.05 6.79 -4.23
N LEU A 92 3.08 6.29 -5.46
CA LEU A 92 4.31 5.92 -6.14
C LEU A 92 4.93 7.19 -6.75
N PRO A 93 6.26 7.33 -6.77
CA PRO A 93 6.93 8.60 -7.08
C PRO A 93 6.78 9.19 -8.50
N LEU A 94 5.87 8.70 -9.35
CA LEU A 94 5.71 9.21 -10.73
C LEU A 94 4.24 9.37 -11.17
N LEU A 95 3.53 10.30 -10.54
CA LEU A 95 2.29 10.85 -11.12
C LEU A 95 2.36 12.38 -11.22
N ASP A 96 3.55 12.93 -11.48
CA ASP A 96 3.64 14.30 -12.00
C ASP A 96 3.30 14.27 -13.49
N ASN A 97 2.07 14.70 -13.78
CA ASN A 97 1.49 15.13 -15.05
C ASN A 97 2.43 15.25 -16.28
N SER A 98 2.93 14.15 -16.86
CA SER A 98 3.34 14.06 -18.27
C SER A 98 3.97 12.73 -18.71
N GLN A 99 4.39 11.82 -17.82
CA GLN A 99 4.88 10.50 -18.24
C GLN A 99 4.10 9.35 -17.60
N ALA A 100 3.40 8.60 -18.46
CA ALA A 100 2.72 7.35 -18.17
C ALA A 100 3.69 6.17 -18.00
N SER A 101 4.84 6.38 -17.35
CA SER A 101 5.77 5.30 -17.03
C SER A 101 5.45 4.74 -15.65
N PRO A 102 5.42 3.41 -15.47
CA PRO A 102 5.44 2.83 -14.14
C PRO A 102 6.65 3.37 -13.35
N PRO A 103 6.60 3.40 -12.00
CA PRO A 103 7.73 3.81 -11.19
C PRO A 103 8.98 3.06 -11.65
N PRO A 104 10.15 3.70 -11.75
CA PRO A 104 11.30 3.13 -12.45
C PRO A 104 11.82 1.85 -11.78
N ARG A 105 11.39 1.59 -10.54
CA ARG A 105 11.78 0.46 -9.71
C ARG A 105 10.71 -0.60 -9.55
N LEU A 106 9.45 -0.29 -9.86
CA LEU A 106 8.37 -1.24 -9.68
C LEU A 106 8.50 -2.33 -10.75
N ARG A 107 8.82 -3.54 -10.30
CA ARG A 107 9.06 -4.70 -11.17
C ARG A 107 7.80 -5.54 -11.30
N GLU A 108 7.05 -5.66 -10.21
CA GLU A 108 6.04 -6.68 -10.10
C GLU A 108 4.90 -6.23 -9.18
N ILE A 109 3.68 -6.40 -9.67
CA ILE A 109 2.48 -6.41 -8.86
C ILE A 109 1.88 -7.80 -9.03
N ARG A 110 1.41 -8.45 -7.95
CA ARG A 110 0.65 -9.69 -8.05
C ARG A 110 -0.61 -9.54 -7.22
N ILE A 111 -1.76 -9.68 -7.85
CA ILE A 111 -3.06 -9.61 -7.22
C ILE A 111 -3.84 -10.83 -7.67
N ASP A 112 -4.41 -11.59 -6.73
CA ASP A 112 -5.25 -12.73 -7.09
C ASP A 112 -6.60 -12.29 -7.70
N GLU A 113 -7.24 -13.18 -8.46
CA GLU A 113 -8.50 -12.89 -9.17
C GLU A 113 -9.64 -12.43 -8.25
N GLU A 114 -9.68 -12.88 -6.99
CA GLU A 114 -10.69 -12.42 -6.03
C GLU A 114 -10.38 -10.99 -5.58
N SER A 115 -9.10 -10.68 -5.32
CA SER A 115 -8.65 -9.34 -4.97
C SER A 115 -8.66 -8.36 -6.16
N LYS A 116 -8.57 -8.83 -7.41
CA LYS A 116 -8.69 -7.99 -8.62
C LYS A 116 -10.06 -7.33 -8.75
N LYS A 117 -11.13 -8.00 -8.30
CA LYS A 117 -12.52 -7.52 -8.43
C LYS A 117 -12.75 -6.14 -7.82
N TRP A 118 -12.15 -5.87 -6.67
CA TRP A 118 -12.25 -4.56 -6.02
C TRP A 118 -11.16 -3.59 -6.46
N TRP A 119 -10.01 -4.09 -6.92
CA TRP A 119 -8.91 -3.29 -7.45
C TRP A 119 -9.33 -2.44 -8.66
N GLU A 120 -10.21 -2.98 -9.50
CA GLU A 120 -10.84 -2.24 -10.63
C GLU A 120 -11.89 -1.22 -10.18
N SER A 121 -12.47 -1.41 -8.97
CA SER A 121 -13.49 -0.54 -8.37
C SER A 121 -12.89 0.55 -7.46
N MET A 122 -11.56 0.63 -7.36
CA MET A 122 -10.89 1.59 -6.50
C MET A 122 -11.05 3.03 -7.06
N GLU A 123 -11.39 3.98 -6.19
CA GLU A 123 -11.29 5.41 -6.51
C GLU A 123 -9.82 5.79 -6.61
N TRP A 124 -9.31 5.82 -7.84
CA TRP A 124 -7.97 6.31 -8.12
C TRP A 124 -8.00 7.83 -8.17
N ASP A 125 -7.16 8.49 -7.37
CA ASP A 125 -7.02 9.96 -7.39
C ASP A 125 -6.45 10.49 -8.72
N HIS A 126 -5.96 9.60 -9.60
CA HIS A 126 -5.37 9.98 -10.89
C HIS A 126 -5.68 8.96 -12.02
N PRO A 127 -5.99 9.40 -13.25
CA PRO A 127 -6.37 8.53 -14.38
C PRO A 127 -5.29 7.54 -14.83
N ASN A 128 -4.00 7.85 -14.64
CA ASN A 128 -2.88 6.97 -15.04
C ASN A 128 -2.67 5.76 -14.13
N SER A 129 -3.36 5.68 -12.99
CA SER A 129 -3.18 4.59 -12.04
C SER A 129 -3.65 3.23 -12.58
N LYS A 130 -4.48 3.23 -13.63
CA LYS A 130 -4.87 2.02 -14.38
C LYS A 130 -3.69 1.31 -15.06
N ASN A 131 -2.59 2.00 -15.38
CA ASN A 131 -1.44 1.35 -16.03
C ASN A 131 -0.68 0.38 -15.10
N LEU A 132 -0.90 0.48 -13.78
CA LEU A 132 -0.37 -0.48 -12.81
C LEU A 132 -1.00 -1.87 -12.94
N LEU A 133 -2.20 -1.97 -13.54
CA LEU A 133 -2.87 -3.24 -13.85
C LEU A 133 -2.07 -4.10 -14.84
N ASN A 134 -1.32 -3.47 -15.74
CA ASN A 134 -0.54 -4.18 -16.75
C ASN A 134 0.70 -4.88 -16.14
N LEU A 135 1.03 -4.60 -14.88
CA LEU A 135 2.10 -5.24 -14.13
C LEU A 135 1.59 -6.39 -13.24
N SER A 136 0.28 -6.68 -13.27
CA SER A 136 -0.41 -7.68 -12.43
C SER A 136 -0.71 -9.02 -13.09
#